data_AF-A0A936JGH9-F1
#
_entry.id   AF-A0A936JGH9-F1
#
_cell.length_a   1.000
_cell.length_b   1.000
_cell.length_c   1.000
_cell.angle_alpha   90.00
_cell.angle_beta   90.00
_cell.angle_gamma   90.00
#
_symmetry.space_group_name_H-M   'P 1'
#
loop_
_entity.id
_entity.type
_entity.pdbx_description
1 polymer ?
#
loop_
_entity_poly.entity_id
_entity_poly.type
_entity_poly.pdbx_seq_one_letter_code
_entity_poly.pdbx_strand_id
1 'polypeptide(L)'
;MEMVIIPTAELQTMIKIAVKEAMDNAAPILEIAKSEPDNELLTRKQVRKLFNVSLPTLARWGKLNVLPCLRINRSIRYRASDVQKALQQKNGGET
;
A
#
# COMPACT_ATOMS: atom_id res chain seq x y z
N MET A 1 33.00 40.13 14.72
CA MET A 1 32.57 38.72 14.57
C MET A 1 32.10 38.26 15.93
N GLU A 2 30.80 38.06 16.10
CA GLU A 2 30.25 37.50 17.34
C GLU A 2 30.53 36.00 17.35
N MET A 3 31.21 35.53 18.39
CA MET A 3 31.36 34.10 18.64
C MET A 3 30.13 33.63 19.41
N VAL A 4 29.34 32.78 18.78
CA VAL A 4 28.21 32.11 19.43
C VAL A 4 28.73 30.81 20.03
N ILE A 5 28.77 30.74 21.35
CA ILE A 5 29.13 29.52 22.09
C ILE A 5 27.82 28.83 22.46
N ILE A 6 27.54 27.71 21.79
CA ILE A 6 26.31 26.94 21.97
C ILE A 6 26.67 25.66 22.73
N PRO A 7 25.97 25.32 23.82
CA PRO A 7 26.11 24.03 24.48
C PRO A 7 25.78 22.88 23.52
N THR A 8 26.51 21.77 23.62
CA THR A 8 26.32 20.59 22.75
C THR A 8 24.91 20.00 22.84
N ALA A 9 24.23 20.18 23.97
CA ALA A 9 22.85 19.77 24.18
C ALA A 9 21.85 20.54 23.30
N GLU A 10 22.04 21.86 23.16
CA GLU A 10 21.20 22.72 22.33
C GLU A 10 21.45 22.49 20.83
N LEU A 11 22.68 22.16 20.46
CA LEU A 11 22.99 21.75 19.10
C LEU A 11 22.24 20.45 18.72
N GLN A 12 22.19 19.48 19.63
CA GLN A 12 21.46 18.23 19.39
C GLN A 12 19.95 18.44 19.23
N THR A 13 19.35 19.32 20.03
CA THR A 13 17.91 19.59 19.92
C THR A 13 17.58 20.30 18.61
N MET A 14 18.38 21.28 18.19
CA MET A 14 18.20 21.96 16.90
C MET A 14 18.31 21.00 15.71
N ILE A 15 19.30 20.09 15.71
CA ILE A 15 19.43 19.08 14.65
C ILE A 15 18.21 18.14 14.63
N LYS A 16 17.74 17.67 15.80
CA LYS A 16 16.56 16.80 15.87
C LYS A 16 15.31 17.46 15.33
N ILE A 17 15.11 18.74 15.64
CA ILE A 17 13.97 19.53 15.16
C ILE A 17 14.05 19.68 13.63
N ALA A 18 15.21 20.11 13.12
CA ALA A 18 15.41 20.28 11.69
C ALA A 18 15.20 18.98 10.88
N VAL A 19 15.68 17.84 11.40
CA VAL A 19 15.48 16.53 10.76
C VAL A 19 14.01 16.11 10.80
N LYS A 20 13.32 16.33 11.92
CA LYS A 20 11.89 16.01 12.04
C LYS A 20 11.05 16.82 11.05
N GLU A 21 11.30 18.12 10.96
CA GLU A 21 10.63 19.01 10.01
C GLU A 21 10.94 18.62 8.55
N ALA A 22 12.17 18.23 8.24
CA ALA A 22 12.53 17.74 6.92
C ALA A 22 11.81 16.42 6.57
N MET A 23 11.63 15.53 7.54
CA MET A 23 10.88 14.27 7.35
C MET A 23 9.38 14.50 7.18
N ASP A 24 8.78 15.39 7.96
CA ASP A 24 7.35 15.72 7.87
C ASP A 24 7.03 16.41 6.52
N ASN A 25 7.92 17.27 6.03
CA ASN A 25 7.79 17.90 4.70
C ASN A 25 8.11 16.96 3.53
N ALA A 26 8.81 15.84 3.76
CA ALA A 26 9.06 14.81 2.75
C ALA A 26 7.90 13.80 2.60
N ALA A 27 7.04 13.67 3.62
CA ALA A 27 5.85 12.82 3.58
C ALA A 27 4.92 13.05 2.36
N PRO A 28 4.60 14.29 1.92
CA PRO A 28 3.72 14.50 0.77
C PRO A 28 4.27 13.91 -0.55
N ILE A 29 5.59 13.74 -0.69
CA ILE A 29 6.20 13.17 -1.91
C ILE A 29 5.96 11.65 -2.00
N LEU A 30 5.88 10.97 -0.86
CA LEU A 30 5.62 9.52 -0.81
C LEU A 30 4.13 9.18 -0.97
N GLU A 31 3.22 10.09 -0.60
CA GLU A 31 1.78 9.87 -0.75
C GLU A 31 1.29 10.09 -2.19
N ILE A 32 1.89 11.02 -2.94
CA ILE A 32 1.55 11.23 -4.36
C ILE A 32 1.98 10.03 -5.22
N ALA A 33 3.00 9.26 -4.78
CA ALA A 33 3.41 8.02 -5.40
C ALA A 33 2.50 6.81 -5.05
N LYS A 34 1.51 6.95 -4.15
CA LYS A 34 0.35 6.05 -4.11
C LYS A 34 -0.63 6.45 -5.21
N SER A 35 -0.15 6.47 -6.45
CA SER A 35 -1.02 6.52 -7.62
C SER A 35 -2.06 5.43 -7.49
N GLU A 36 -3.32 5.82 -7.65
CA GLU A 36 -4.55 5.04 -7.58
C GLU A 36 -4.36 3.51 -7.60
N PRO A 37 -4.93 2.75 -6.64
CA PRO A 37 -4.91 1.28 -6.66
C PRO A 37 -5.60 0.67 -7.89
N ASP A 38 -6.17 1.50 -8.76
CA ASP A 38 -6.99 1.08 -9.89
C ASP A 38 -6.19 0.60 -11.10
N ASN A 39 -4.90 0.96 -11.21
CA ASN A 39 -4.05 0.54 -12.33
C ASN A 39 -3.08 -0.61 -11.98
N GLU A 40 -2.96 -0.98 -10.71
CA GLU A 40 -2.08 -2.09 -10.31
C GLU A 40 -2.73 -3.45 -10.61
N LEU A 41 -2.01 -4.29 -11.36
CA LEU A 41 -2.46 -5.62 -11.77
C LEU A 41 -1.73 -6.74 -11.02
N LEU A 42 -2.45 -7.34 -10.08
CA LEU A 42 -1.98 -8.46 -9.28
C LEU A 42 -2.08 -9.78 -10.03
N THR A 43 -1.08 -10.64 -9.84
CA THR A 43 -1.07 -12.00 -10.36
C THR A 43 -1.89 -12.94 -9.48
N ARG A 44 -2.38 -14.06 -10.05
CA ARG A 44 -3.02 -15.13 -9.29
C ARG A 44 -2.22 -15.58 -8.05
N LYS A 45 -0.88 -15.61 -8.14
CA LYS A 45 -0.01 -16.01 -7.02
C LYS A 45 0.02 -14.97 -5.90
N GLN A 46 -0.01 -13.68 -6.23
CA GLN A 46 -0.07 -12.60 -5.24
C GLN A 46 -1.43 -12.59 -4.53
N VAL A 47 -2.53 -12.61 -5.31
CA VAL A 47 -3.90 -12.67 -4.76
C VAL A 47 -4.09 -13.89 -3.86
N ARG A 48 -3.53 -15.04 -4.25
CA ARG A 48 -3.53 -16.26 -3.43
C ARG A 48 -2.93 -16.03 -2.04
N LYS A 49 -1.79 -15.33 -1.97
CA LYS A 49 -1.09 -15.01 -0.72
C LYS A 49 -1.91 -14.03 0.12
N LEU A 50 -2.53 -13.02 -0.50
CA LEU A 50 -3.34 -12.02 0.18
C LEU A 50 -4.59 -12.62 0.85
N PHE A 51 -5.34 -13.46 0.13
CA PHE A 51 -6.54 -14.11 0.66
C PHE A 51 -6.25 -15.38 1.46
N ASN A 52 -5.01 -15.87 1.46
CA ASN A 52 -4.60 -17.15 2.03
C ASN A 52 -5.49 -18.34 1.58
N VAL A 53 -5.78 -18.43 0.28
CA VAL A 53 -6.59 -19.49 -0.33
C VAL A 53 -5.80 -20.31 -1.34
N SER A 54 -6.38 -21.39 -1.87
CA SER A 54 -5.74 -22.18 -2.92
C SER A 54 -5.95 -21.57 -4.33
N LEU A 55 -5.07 -21.91 -5.29
CA LEU A 55 -5.24 -21.54 -6.70
C LEU A 55 -6.54 -22.04 -7.36
N PRO A 56 -7.04 -23.27 -7.08
CA PRO A 56 -8.33 -23.71 -7.60
C PRO A 56 -9.50 -22.94 -6.98
N THR A 57 -9.41 -22.54 -5.71
CA THR A 57 -10.42 -21.67 -5.07
C THR A 57 -10.53 -20.33 -5.82
N LEU A 58 -9.40 -19.68 -6.13
CA LEU A 58 -9.40 -18.45 -6.93
C LEU A 58 -9.95 -18.64 -8.34
N ALA A 59 -9.68 -19.79 -8.97
CA ALA A 59 -10.25 -20.10 -10.28
C ALA A 59 -11.78 -20.25 -10.21
N ARG A 60 -12.29 -20.87 -9.13
CA ARG A 60 -13.73 -20.96 -8.88
C ARG A 60 -14.35 -19.57 -8.67
N TRP A 61 -13.71 -18.69 -7.90
CA TRP A 61 -14.20 -17.32 -7.69
C TRP A 61 -14.30 -16.52 -8.99
N GLY A 62 -13.33 -16.67 -9.90
CA GLY A 62 -13.41 -16.06 -11.23
C GLY A 62 -14.59 -16.58 -12.05
N LYS A 63 -14.90 -17.89 -11.98
CA LYS A 63 -16.08 -18.47 -12.67
C LYS A 63 -17.41 -18.00 -12.07
N LEU A 64 -17.44 -17.80 -10.76
CA LEU A 64 -18.62 -17.35 -10.02
C LEU A 64 -18.76 -15.82 -10.02
N ASN A 65 -17.87 -15.07 -10.69
CA ASN A 65 -17.80 -13.60 -10.65
C ASN A 65 -17.72 -13.01 -9.22
N VAL A 66 -17.24 -13.77 -8.24
CA VAL A 66 -17.03 -13.29 -6.86
C VAL A 66 -15.85 -12.32 -6.81
N LEU A 67 -14.81 -12.59 -7.59
CA LEU A 67 -13.66 -11.69 -7.76
C LEU A 67 -13.40 -11.53 -9.26
N PRO A 68 -13.66 -10.35 -9.84
CA PRO A 68 -13.46 -10.10 -11.27
C PRO A 68 -12.02 -10.39 -11.69
N CYS A 69 -11.85 -11.17 -12.75
CA CYS A 69 -10.52 -11.52 -13.26
C CYS A 69 -10.34 -11.03 -14.70
N LEU A 70 -9.20 -10.39 -14.96
CA LEU A 70 -8.81 -9.92 -16.28
C LEU A 70 -7.98 -11.00 -16.97
N ARG A 71 -8.50 -11.53 -18.08
CA ARG A 71 -7.77 -12.48 -18.91
C ARG A 71 -7.00 -11.72 -19.98
N ILE A 72 -5.68 -11.70 -19.85
CA ILE A 72 -4.76 -11.08 -20.81
C ILE A 72 -3.98 -12.21 -21.47
N ASN A 73 -4.41 -12.61 -22.67
CA ASN A 73 -3.90 -13.77 -23.41
C ASN A 73 -3.96 -15.07 -22.55
N ARG A 74 -2.78 -15.59 -22.18
CA ARG A 74 -2.59 -16.78 -21.33
C ARG A 74 -2.55 -16.48 -19.83
N SER A 75 -2.49 -15.22 -19.45
CA SER A 75 -2.33 -14.78 -18.05
C SER A 75 -3.64 -14.28 -17.47
N ILE A 76 -3.85 -14.55 -16.19
CA ILE A 76 -4.97 -14.01 -15.41
C ILE A 76 -4.42 -13.01 -14.42
N ARG A 77 -4.99 -11.80 -14.44
CA ARG A 77 -4.67 -10.67 -13.56
C ARG A 77 -5.91 -10.23 -12.80
N TYR A 78 -5.70 -9.53 -11.70
CA TYR A 78 -6.74 -8.93 -10.88
C TYR A 78 -6.39 -7.46 -10.64
N ARG A 79 -7.38 -6.58 -10.66
CA ARG A 79 -7.16 -5.20 -10.22
C ARG A 79 -6.94 -5.19 -8.72
N ALA A 80 -5.96 -4.41 -8.26
CA ALA A 80 -5.72 -4.29 -6.82
C ALA A 80 -6.91 -3.67 -6.09
N SER A 81 -7.62 -2.72 -6.73
CA SER A 81 -8.86 -2.13 -6.23
C SER A 81 -9.96 -3.17 -5.93
N ASP A 82 -10.22 -4.08 -6.87
CA ASP A 82 -11.22 -5.15 -6.69
C ASP A 82 -10.82 -6.12 -5.56
N VAL A 83 -9.53 -6.44 -5.47
CA VAL A 83 -8.98 -7.30 -4.41
C VAL A 83 -9.14 -6.64 -3.04
N GLN A 84 -8.85 -5.35 -2.91
CA GLN A 84 -9.05 -4.61 -1.67
C GLN A 84 -10.53 -4.54 -1.27
N LYS A 85 -11.44 -4.27 -2.21
CA LYS A 85 -12.88 -4.27 -1.94
C LYS A 85 -13.35 -5.63 -1.41
N ALA A 86 -12.93 -6.72 -2.02
CA ALA A 86 -13.28 -8.07 -1.57
C ALA A 86 -12.70 -8.41 -0.18
N LEU A 87 -11.51 -7.88 0.17
CA LEU A 87 -10.97 -8.01 1.53
C LEU A 87 -11.77 -7.22 2.57
N GLN A 88 -12.21 -6.01 2.23
CA GLN A 88 -13.02 -5.17 3.13
C GLN A 88 -14.41 -5.76 3.36
N GLN A 89 -15.05 -6.34 2.33
CA GLN A 89 -16.37 -6.98 2.46
C GLN A 89 -16.38 -8.15 3.45
N LYS A 90 -15.27 -8.89 3.58
CA LYS A 90 -15.15 -9.99 4.55
C LYS A 90 -15.15 -9.51 6.01
N ASN A 91 -14.73 -8.26 6.25
CA ASN A 91 -14.60 -7.69 7.59
C ASN A 91 -15.85 -6.91 8.03
N GLY A 92 -16.85 -6.73 7.15
CA GLY A 92 -18.11 -6.03 7.45
C GLY A 92 -19.20 -6.90 8.09
N GLY A 93 -18.82 -8.05 8.69
CA GLY A 93 -19.73 -8.94 9.44
C GLY A 93 -19.88 -8.57 10.93
N GLU A 94 -19.55 -7.34 11.31
CA GLU A 94 -19.82 -6.77 12.62
C GLU A 94 -20.80 -5.60 12.47
N THR A 95 -22.10 -5.94 12.46
CA THR A 95 -23.21 -5.17 13.05
C THR A 95 -24.39 -6.11 13.21
#